data_AF-A0A6J7EGM5-F1
#
_entry.id   AF-A0A6J7EGM5-F1
#
_cell.length_a   1.000
_cell.length_b   1.000
_cell.length_c   1.000
_cell.angle_alpha   90.00
_cell.angle_beta   90.00
_cell.angle_gamma   90.00
#
_symmetry.space_group_name_H-M   'P 1'
#
loop_
_entity.id
_entity.type
_entity.pdbx_description
1 polymer ?
#
loop_
_entity_poly.entity_id
_entity_poly.type
_entity_poly.pdbx_seq_one_letter_code
_entity_poly.pdbx_strand_id
1 'polypeptide(L)'
;MPLQLHDIPSCFMNAANLLSAATDDAKAITDPLDIFEEEQLASTFGAGSDVRIKGQLKRSMDAADKEQKKRQKTRSTRTVRDQIDRALVDLMGLYRDVLLIQLDSEVELINEEMRPQLSQVASQGVANDTGRRLRAITYARAQVQAGVTPLLAMESLMVELKDPWIRSAIA
;
A
#
# COMPACT_ATOMS: atom_id res chain seq x y z
N MET A 1 2.74 14.34 -2.05
CA MET A 1 3.85 13.39 -2.20
C MET A 1 5.02 13.94 -3.03
N PRO A 2 4.95 14.21 -4.36
CA PRO A 2 6.17 14.53 -5.14
C PRO A 2 6.87 15.83 -4.71
N LEU A 3 6.09 16.87 -4.42
CA LEU A 3 6.58 18.18 -3.99
C LEU A 3 7.14 18.18 -2.54
N GLN A 4 6.96 17.09 -1.80
CA GLN A 4 7.35 16.98 -0.39
C GLN A 4 8.67 16.23 -0.19
N LEU A 5 9.29 15.70 -1.25
CA LEU A 5 10.54 14.94 -1.19
C LEU A 5 11.75 15.84 -1.45
N HIS A 6 12.09 16.71 -0.51
CA HIS A 6 13.16 17.71 -0.66
C HIS A 6 14.47 17.30 0.04
N ASP A 7 14.40 16.46 1.06
CA ASP A 7 15.55 15.98 1.84
C ASP A 7 15.42 14.48 2.18
N ILE A 8 16.44 13.90 2.81
CA ILE A 8 16.41 12.49 3.18
C ILE A 8 15.37 12.21 4.30
N PRO A 9 15.28 13.00 5.39
CA PRO A 9 14.24 12.80 6.41
C PRO A 9 12.82 12.78 5.86
N SER A 10 12.47 13.69 4.94
CA SER A 10 11.14 13.70 4.31
C SER A 10 10.86 12.42 3.53
N CYS A 11 11.86 11.76 2.95
CA CYS A 11 11.67 10.47 2.28
C CYS A 11 11.17 9.39 3.25
N PHE A 12 11.81 9.25 4.40
CA PHE A 12 11.41 8.28 5.43
C PHE A 12 10.05 8.60 6.04
N MET A 13 9.77 9.88 6.32
CA MET A 13 8.47 10.31 6.84
C MET A 13 7.34 10.03 5.84
N ASN A 14 7.53 10.36 4.57
CA ASN A 14 6.52 10.10 3.54
C ASN A 14 6.31 8.60 3.31
N ALA A 15 7.38 7.79 3.37
CA ALA A 15 7.27 6.33 3.31
C ALA A 15 6.44 5.76 4.47
N ALA A 16 6.72 6.20 5.70
CA ALA A 16 5.97 5.78 6.89
C ALA A 16 4.50 6.21 6.82
N ASN A 17 4.23 7.46 6.39
CA ASN A 17 2.88 7.97 6.24
C ASN A 17 2.07 7.17 5.20
N LEU A 18 2.69 6.85 4.05
CA LEU A 18 2.04 6.08 3.00
C LEU A 18 1.72 4.64 3.46
N LEU A 19 2.65 4.01 4.20
CA LEU A 19 2.40 2.70 4.81
C LEU A 19 1.31 2.75 5.88
N SER A 20 1.28 3.79 6.71
CA SER A 20 0.25 3.98 7.73
C SER A 20 -1.12 4.11 7.08
N ALA A 21 -1.26 4.99 6.08
CA ALA A 21 -2.51 5.18 5.36
C ALA A 21 -3.01 3.88 4.72
N ALA A 22 -2.14 3.14 4.02
CA ALA A 22 -2.49 1.84 3.44
C ALA A 22 -2.87 0.79 4.50
N THR A 23 -2.27 0.85 5.68
CA THR A 23 -2.61 -0.03 6.80
C THR A 23 -3.97 0.31 7.40
N ASP A 24 -4.28 1.60 7.53
CA ASP A 24 -5.56 2.07 8.05
C ASP A 24 -6.70 1.77 7.07
N ASP A 25 -6.48 1.95 5.76
CA ASP A 25 -7.42 1.54 4.72
C ASP A 25 -7.66 0.02 4.74
N ALA A 26 -6.61 -0.78 4.96
CA ALA A 26 -6.74 -2.22 5.07
C ALA A 26 -7.56 -2.63 6.30
N LYS A 27 -7.34 -2.00 7.45
CA LYS A 27 -8.13 -2.22 8.68
C LYS A 27 -9.59 -1.84 8.51
N ALA A 28 -9.87 -0.71 7.86
CA ALA A 28 -11.23 -0.28 7.56
C ALA A 28 -12.01 -1.34 6.75
N ILE A 29 -11.31 -2.15 5.95
CA ILE A 29 -11.89 -3.28 5.21
C ILE A 29 -11.96 -4.55 6.06
N THR A 30 -10.90 -4.90 6.81
CA THR A 30 -10.81 -6.19 7.50
C THR A 30 -11.53 -6.22 8.84
N ASP A 31 -11.47 -5.14 9.62
CA ASP A 31 -11.96 -5.13 11.01
C ASP A 31 -13.48 -5.41 11.09
N PRO A 32 -14.35 -4.81 10.25
CA PRO A 32 -15.78 -5.13 10.29
C PRO A 32 -16.07 -6.59 9.92
N LEU A 33 -15.28 -7.16 8.99
CA LEU A 33 -15.40 -8.55 8.57
C LEU A 33 -14.94 -9.51 9.67
N ASP A 34 -13.86 -9.15 10.36
CA ASP A 34 -13.30 -9.96 11.44
C ASP A 34 -14.26 -10.00 12.64
N ILE A 35 -14.87 -8.87 13.01
CA ILE A 35 -15.92 -8.79 14.04
C ILE A 35 -17.12 -9.67 13.67
N PHE A 36 -17.62 -9.56 12.44
CA PHE A 36 -18.75 -10.37 11.97
C PHE A 36 -18.46 -11.87 12.02
N GLU A 37 -17.26 -12.28 11.60
CA GLU A 37 -16.82 -13.68 11.66
C GLU A 37 -16.70 -14.19 13.11
N GLU A 38 -16.23 -13.35 14.04
CA GLU A 38 -16.14 -13.71 15.46
C GLU A 38 -17.52 -13.92 16.09
N GLU A 39 -18.48 -13.05 15.80
CA GLU A 39 -19.87 -13.19 16.24
C GLU A 39 -20.53 -14.45 15.67
N GLN A 40 -20.30 -14.74 14.39
CA GLN A 40 -20.82 -15.94 13.74
C GLN A 40 -20.23 -17.21 14.37
N LEU A 41 -18.93 -17.23 14.65
CA LEU A 41 -18.28 -18.35 15.33
C LEU A 41 -18.89 -18.56 16.73
N ALA A 42 -19.03 -17.50 17.51
CA ALA A 42 -19.63 -17.56 18.85
C ALA A 42 -21.06 -18.10 18.82
N SER A 43 -21.87 -17.68 17.83
CA SER A 43 -23.24 -18.18 17.65
C SER A 43 -23.29 -19.68 17.34
N THR A 44 -22.36 -20.17 16.50
CA THR A 44 -22.29 -21.57 16.07
C THR A 44 -22.00 -22.53 17.23
N PHE A 45 -21.22 -22.08 18.21
CA PHE A 45 -20.90 -22.85 19.42
C PHE A 45 -21.91 -22.65 20.56
N GLY A 46 -23.00 -21.89 20.33
CA GLY A 46 -24.06 -21.69 21.32
C GLY A 46 -23.69 -20.73 22.46
N ALA A 47 -22.60 -19.96 22.31
CA ALA A 47 -22.13 -18.98 23.30
C ALA A 47 -23.05 -17.74 23.43
N GLY A 48 -24.17 -17.70 22.70
CA GLY A 48 -25.28 -16.75 22.92
C GLY A 48 -26.29 -17.21 23.99
N SER A 49 -26.14 -18.42 24.53
CA SER A 49 -26.89 -18.91 25.70
C SER A 49 -25.94 -18.99 26.89
N ASP A 50 -26.43 -18.68 28.10
CA ASP A 50 -25.72 -18.62 29.39
C ASP A 50 -25.20 -20.00 29.88
N VAL A 51 -24.80 -20.86 28.94
CA VAL A 51 -24.36 -22.24 29.16
C VAL A 51 -22.84 -22.26 29.15
N ARG A 52 -22.22 -22.56 30.31
CA ARG A 52 -20.78 -22.83 30.38
C ARG A 52 -20.42 -24.01 29.47
N ILE A 53 -19.77 -23.71 28.36
CA ILE A 53 -19.14 -24.69 27.48
C ILE A 53 -18.01 -25.40 28.24
N LYS A 54 -18.08 -26.73 28.37
CA LYS A 54 -17.11 -27.56 29.10
C LYS A 54 -16.58 -28.72 28.25
N GLY A 55 -15.43 -29.25 28.63
CA GLY A 55 -14.91 -30.50 28.09
C GLY A 55 -14.49 -30.41 26.62
N GLN A 56 -14.94 -31.36 25.79
CA GLN A 56 -14.55 -31.43 24.37
C GLN A 56 -15.05 -30.23 23.56
N LEU A 57 -16.23 -29.68 23.86
CA LEU A 57 -16.81 -28.55 23.12
C LEU A 57 -16.02 -27.25 23.30
N LYS A 58 -15.44 -27.03 24.49
CA LYS A 58 -14.54 -25.88 24.73
C LYS A 58 -13.28 -26.01 23.89
N ARG A 59 -12.68 -27.21 23.88
CA ARG A 59 -11.47 -27.49 23.08
C ARG A 59 -11.71 -27.31 21.58
N SER A 60 -12.89 -27.69 21.07
CA SER A 60 -13.22 -27.46 19.66
C SER A 60 -13.44 -25.98 19.34
N MET A 61 -14.06 -25.22 20.24
CA MET A 61 -14.22 -23.77 20.10
C MET A 61 -12.85 -23.07 20.08
N ASP A 62 -11.97 -23.37 21.04
CA ASP A 62 -10.62 -22.78 21.13
C ASP A 62 -9.78 -23.10 19.88
N ALA A 63 -9.93 -24.31 19.32
CA ALA A 63 -9.26 -24.70 18.08
C ALA A 63 -9.79 -23.92 16.86
N ALA A 64 -11.12 -23.74 16.78
CA ALA A 64 -11.76 -23.00 15.70
C ALA A 64 -11.39 -21.50 15.75
N ASP A 65 -11.40 -20.88 16.94
CA ASP A 65 -10.95 -19.50 17.15
C ASP A 65 -9.50 -19.29 16.70
N LYS A 66 -8.62 -20.24 17.06
CA LYS A 66 -7.21 -20.18 16.64
C LYS A 66 -7.05 -20.27 15.11
N GLU A 67 -7.82 -21.14 14.44
CA GLU A 67 -7.78 -21.25 12.99
C GLU A 67 -8.32 -19.98 12.33
N GLN A 68 -9.41 -19.43 12.85
CA GLN A 68 -10.02 -18.20 12.37
C GLN A 68 -9.05 -17.02 12.46
N LYS A 69 -8.43 -16.80 13.63
CA LYS A 69 -7.41 -15.75 13.82
C LYS A 69 -6.24 -15.89 12.87
N LYS A 70 -5.83 -17.12 12.55
CA LYS A 70 -4.78 -17.36 11.53
C LYS A 70 -5.23 -16.92 10.13
N ARG A 71 -6.48 -17.21 9.76
CA ARG A 71 -7.07 -16.77 8.48
C ARG A 71 -7.21 -15.25 8.41
N GLN A 72 -7.74 -14.62 9.47
CA GLN A 72 -7.86 -13.16 9.59
C GLN A 72 -6.49 -12.48 9.47
N LYS A 73 -5.47 -12.95 10.21
CA LYS A 73 -4.10 -12.42 10.09
C LYS A 73 -3.53 -12.52 8.67
N THR A 74 -3.76 -13.65 8.00
CA THR A 74 -3.29 -13.86 6.62
C THR A 74 -3.99 -12.91 5.66
N ARG A 75 -5.31 -12.72 5.82
CA ARG A 75 -6.13 -11.78 5.06
C ARG A 75 -5.67 -10.35 5.27
N SER A 76 -5.55 -9.90 6.52
CA SER A 76 -5.05 -8.56 6.88
C SER A 76 -3.70 -8.26 6.23
N THR A 77 -2.75 -9.20 6.31
CA THR A 77 -1.43 -9.03 5.67
C THR A 77 -1.55 -8.87 4.15
N ARG A 78 -2.44 -9.61 3.50
CA ARG A 78 -2.69 -9.48 2.05
C ARG A 78 -3.37 -8.15 1.72
N THR A 79 -4.41 -7.77 2.46
CA THR A 79 -5.13 -6.52 2.25
C THR A 79 -4.20 -5.31 2.35
N VAL A 80 -3.29 -5.29 3.33
CA VAL A 80 -2.27 -4.23 3.43
C VAL A 80 -1.40 -4.17 2.17
N ARG A 81 -0.92 -5.31 1.66
CA ARG A 81 -0.14 -5.35 0.42
C ARG A 81 -0.94 -4.86 -0.79
N ASP A 82 -2.21 -5.23 -0.88
CA ASP A 82 -3.10 -4.81 -1.96
C ASP A 82 -3.35 -3.29 -1.91
N GLN A 83 -3.52 -2.69 -0.71
CA GLN A 83 -3.63 -1.23 -0.55
C GLN A 83 -2.33 -0.51 -0.94
N ILE A 84 -1.18 -1.07 -0.58
CA ILE A 84 0.12 -0.53 -0.99
C ILE A 84 0.28 -0.59 -2.52
N ASP A 85 -0.04 -1.72 -3.16
CA ASP A 85 0.06 -1.84 -4.62
C ASP A 85 -0.85 -0.82 -5.31
N ARG A 86 -2.07 -0.63 -4.81
CA ARG A 86 -3.00 0.39 -5.31
C ARG A 86 -2.39 1.80 -5.22
N ALA A 87 -1.88 2.18 -4.06
CA ALA A 87 -1.22 3.49 -3.90
C ALA A 87 -0.01 3.67 -4.84
N LEU A 88 0.75 2.60 -5.10
CA LEU A 88 1.86 2.62 -6.05
C LEU A 88 1.37 2.77 -7.51
N VAL A 89 0.24 2.13 -7.88
CA VAL A 89 -0.39 2.30 -9.20
C VAL A 89 -0.90 3.74 -9.38
N ASP A 90 -1.53 4.32 -8.36
CA ASP A 90 -2.00 5.70 -8.39
C ASP A 90 -0.81 6.66 -8.58
N LEU A 91 0.31 6.40 -7.89
CA LEU A 91 1.55 7.16 -8.05
C LEU A 91 2.16 6.99 -9.46
N MET A 92 2.08 5.79 -10.06
CA MET A 92 2.46 5.59 -11.46
C MET A 92 1.59 6.41 -12.41
N GLY A 93 0.28 6.47 -12.17
CA GLY A 93 -0.67 7.29 -12.94
C GLY A 93 -0.29 8.77 -12.90
N LEU A 94 0.05 9.28 -11.72
CA LEU A 94 0.51 10.66 -11.55
C LEU A 94 1.79 10.93 -12.36
N TYR A 95 2.82 10.06 -12.27
CA TYR A 95 4.06 10.27 -13.02
C TYR A 95 3.90 10.02 -14.53
N ARG A 96 2.94 9.19 -14.96
CA ARG A 96 2.56 9.05 -16.37
C ARG A 96 2.04 10.39 -16.88
N ASP A 97 1.12 11.02 -16.17
CA ASP A 97 0.54 12.30 -16.60
C ASP A 97 1.59 13.41 -16.61
N VAL A 98 2.50 13.44 -15.62
CA VAL A 98 3.68 14.31 -15.65
C VAL A 98 4.52 14.09 -16.91
N LEU A 99 4.78 12.82 -17.28
CA LEU A 99 5.54 12.49 -18.48
C LEU A 99 4.82 12.95 -19.76
N LEU A 100 3.49 12.79 -19.83
CA LEU A 100 2.69 13.24 -20.98
C LEU A 100 2.76 14.75 -21.16
N ILE A 101 2.69 15.53 -20.06
CA ILE A 101 2.86 16.98 -20.09
C ILE A 101 4.27 17.35 -20.56
N GLN A 102 5.31 16.67 -20.06
CA GLN A 102 6.71 16.93 -20.45
C GLN A 102 7.00 16.62 -21.93
N LEU A 103 6.23 15.72 -22.53
CA LEU A 103 6.36 15.32 -23.93
C LEU A 103 5.41 16.06 -24.87
N ASP A 104 4.62 17.02 -24.36
CA ASP A 104 3.58 17.73 -25.12
C ASP A 104 2.63 16.78 -25.87
N SER A 105 2.23 15.70 -25.20
CA SER A 105 1.41 14.64 -25.79
C SER A 105 -0.07 15.03 -25.82
N GLU A 106 -0.78 14.67 -26.89
CA GLU A 106 -2.23 14.85 -27.03
C GLU A 106 -3.06 13.80 -26.26
N VAL A 107 -2.43 12.88 -25.53
CA VAL A 107 -3.11 11.84 -24.75
C VAL A 107 -3.73 12.46 -23.49
N GLU A 108 -4.98 12.09 -23.21
CA GLU A 108 -5.72 12.54 -22.01
C GLU A 108 -5.02 12.11 -20.70
N LEU A 109 -5.00 13.03 -19.73
CA LEU A 109 -4.44 12.80 -18.40
C LEU A 109 -5.43 12.02 -17.54
N ILE A 110 -4.92 11.12 -16.70
CA ILE A 110 -5.75 10.40 -15.74
C ILE A 110 -6.27 11.35 -14.64
N ASN A 111 -5.42 12.29 -14.19
CA ASN A 111 -5.69 13.20 -13.08
C ASN A 111 -5.84 14.64 -13.60
N GLU A 112 -6.75 14.84 -14.56
CA GLU A 112 -6.97 16.11 -15.26
C GLU A 112 -7.28 17.27 -14.29
N GLU A 113 -8.02 16.99 -13.22
CA GLU A 113 -8.33 17.93 -12.14
C GLU A 113 -7.10 18.42 -11.37
N MET A 114 -5.98 17.68 -11.43
CA MET A 114 -4.71 18.02 -10.80
C MET A 114 -3.73 18.69 -11.77
N ARG A 115 -4.17 19.09 -12.98
CA ARG A 115 -3.31 19.67 -14.01
C ARG A 115 -2.37 20.78 -13.50
N PRO A 116 -2.78 21.75 -12.67
CA PRO A 116 -1.85 22.76 -12.14
C PRO A 116 -0.66 22.16 -11.37
N GLN A 117 -0.92 21.18 -10.50
CA GLN A 117 0.10 20.49 -9.71
C GLN A 117 0.98 19.60 -10.59
N LEU A 118 0.38 18.90 -11.57
CA LEU A 118 1.12 18.06 -12.52
C LEU A 118 2.07 18.91 -13.37
N SER A 119 1.62 20.05 -13.88
CA SER A 119 2.45 21.00 -14.62
C SER A 119 3.59 21.56 -13.78
N GLN A 120 3.34 21.85 -12.50
CA GLN A 120 4.40 22.26 -11.58
C GLN A 120 5.47 21.18 -11.44
N VAL A 121 5.09 19.92 -11.21
CA VAL A 121 6.05 18.80 -11.12
C VAL A 121 6.76 18.58 -12.46
N ALA A 122 6.05 18.66 -13.58
CA ALA A 122 6.60 18.53 -14.92
C ALA A 122 7.71 19.57 -15.19
N SER A 123 7.51 20.81 -14.75
CA SER A 123 8.49 21.90 -14.91
C SER A 123 9.77 21.76 -14.06
N GLN A 124 9.77 20.89 -13.04
CA GLN A 124 10.91 20.73 -12.12
C GLN A 124 11.99 19.76 -12.61
N GLY A 125 11.77 19.07 -13.72
CA GLY A 125 12.70 18.08 -14.25
C GLY A 125 12.46 17.76 -15.71
N VAL A 126 13.14 16.73 -16.21
CA VAL A 126 13.04 16.29 -17.61
C VAL A 126 12.37 14.93 -17.71
N ALA A 127 11.87 14.60 -18.91
CA ALA A 127 11.19 13.32 -19.21
C ALA A 127 12.03 12.09 -18.82
N ASN A 128 13.37 12.16 -18.96
CA ASN A 128 14.27 11.07 -18.56
C ASN A 128 14.19 10.77 -17.05
N ASP A 129 14.20 11.82 -16.22
CA ASP A 129 14.10 11.68 -14.76
C ASP A 129 12.75 11.09 -14.37
N THR A 130 11.67 11.55 -15.00
CA THR A 130 10.32 11.00 -14.81
C THR A 130 10.25 9.52 -15.20
N GLY A 131 10.87 9.13 -16.31
CA GLY A 131 10.98 7.73 -16.72
C GLY A 131 11.72 6.87 -15.69
N ARG A 132 12.79 7.39 -15.07
CA ARG A 132 13.51 6.70 -13.99
C ARG A 132 12.65 6.53 -12.74
N ARG A 133 11.87 7.55 -12.38
CA ARG A 133 10.90 7.47 -11.27
C ARG A 133 9.82 6.40 -11.52
N LEU A 134 9.29 6.33 -12.74
CA LEU A 134 8.35 5.27 -13.13
C LEU A 134 8.97 3.86 -13.00
N ARG A 135 10.24 3.70 -13.40
CA ARG A 135 10.96 2.44 -13.20
C ARG A 135 11.16 2.11 -11.71
N ALA A 136 11.48 3.11 -10.88
CA ALA A 136 11.62 2.93 -9.43
C ALA A 136 10.31 2.47 -8.79
N ILE A 137 9.16 3.06 -9.19
CA ILE A 137 7.84 2.63 -8.69
C ILE A 137 7.54 1.19 -9.13
N THR A 138 7.80 0.86 -10.39
CA THR A 138 7.62 -0.50 -10.92
C THR A 138 8.48 -1.51 -10.15
N TYR A 139 9.72 -1.16 -9.84
CA TYR A 139 10.62 -1.97 -9.04
C TYR A 139 10.11 -2.14 -7.60
N ALA A 140 9.66 -1.06 -6.95
CA ALA A 140 9.09 -1.12 -5.60
C ALA A 140 7.86 -2.04 -5.52
N ARG A 141 6.98 -2.00 -6.53
CA ARG A 141 5.85 -2.94 -6.64
C ARG A 141 6.32 -4.39 -6.70
N ALA A 142 7.32 -4.69 -7.52
CA ALA A 142 7.91 -6.03 -7.60
C ALA A 142 8.52 -6.48 -6.26
N GLN A 143 9.16 -5.58 -5.51
CA GLN A 143 9.70 -5.88 -4.17
C GLN A 143 8.58 -6.23 -3.17
N VAL A 144 7.49 -5.45 -3.15
CA VAL A 144 6.34 -5.71 -2.28
C VAL A 144 5.71 -7.08 -2.60
N GLN A 145 5.56 -7.41 -3.89
CA GLN A 145 5.06 -8.71 -4.34
C GLN A 145 6.01 -9.86 -3.99
N ALA A 146 7.32 -9.62 -4.02
CA ALA A 146 8.35 -10.59 -3.62
C ALA A 146 8.45 -10.80 -2.09
N GLY A 147 7.64 -10.11 -1.30
CA GLY A 147 7.58 -10.29 0.15
C GLY A 147 8.61 -9.48 0.94
N VAL A 148 9.22 -8.47 0.33
CA VAL A 148 10.06 -7.50 1.06
C VAL A 148 9.22 -6.75 2.08
N THR A 149 9.85 -6.41 3.22
CA THR A 149 9.21 -5.59 4.25
C THR A 149 8.66 -4.30 3.63
N PRO A 150 7.34 -4.02 3.73
CA PRO A 150 6.75 -2.91 3.00
C PRO A 150 7.37 -1.55 3.31
N LEU A 151 7.71 -1.30 4.58
CA LEU A 151 8.37 -0.05 5.00
C LEU A 151 9.69 0.15 4.25
N LEU A 152 10.55 -0.86 4.20
CA LEU A 152 11.84 -0.80 3.52
C LEU A 152 11.68 -0.54 2.02
N ALA A 153 10.70 -1.20 1.38
CA ALA A 153 10.42 -0.99 -0.04
C ALA A 153 9.96 0.47 -0.31
N MET A 154 9.12 1.02 0.57
CA MET A 154 8.65 2.40 0.47
C MET A 154 9.78 3.42 0.74
N GLU A 155 10.62 3.20 1.75
CA GLU A 155 11.76 4.06 2.05
C GLU A 155 12.74 4.13 0.88
N SER A 156 13.08 2.97 0.32
CA SER A 156 13.91 2.88 -0.89
C SER A 156 13.28 3.63 -2.06
N LEU A 157 11.97 3.44 -2.30
CA LEU A 157 11.26 4.13 -3.36
C LEU A 157 11.32 5.65 -3.17
N MET A 158 11.04 6.18 -1.97
CA MET A 158 11.01 7.62 -1.74
C MET A 158 12.38 8.26 -1.99
N VAL A 159 13.46 7.58 -1.61
CA VAL A 159 14.84 8.04 -1.91
C VAL A 159 15.09 8.08 -3.42
N GLU A 160 14.66 7.06 -4.18
CA GLU A 160 14.80 7.03 -5.64
C GLU A 160 13.90 8.05 -6.36
N LEU A 161 12.73 8.38 -5.79
CA LEU A 161 11.88 9.43 -6.32
C LEU A 161 12.51 10.81 -6.13
N LYS A 162 13.16 11.03 -4.97
CA LYS A 162 13.94 12.24 -4.70
C LYS A 162 15.15 12.34 -5.65
N ASP A 163 15.93 11.27 -5.76
CA ASP A 163 17.14 11.19 -6.58
C ASP A 163 17.05 10.03 -7.58
N PRO A 164 16.52 10.28 -8.81
CA PRO A 164 16.31 9.24 -9.81
C PRO A 164 17.60 8.63 -10.38
N TRP A 165 18.77 9.17 -10.01
CA TRP A 165 20.08 8.72 -10.50
C TRP A 165 20.83 7.84 -9.51
N ILE A 166 20.29 7.64 -8.31
CA ILE A 166 20.96 6.90 -7.23
C ILE A 166 21.20 5.41 -7.56
N ARG A 167 20.39 4.79 -8.45
CA ARG A 167 20.57 3.40 -8.94
C ARG A 167 21.27 3.30 -10.30
N SER A 168 22.07 4.28 -10.71
CA SER A 168 22.70 4.31 -12.04
C SER A 168 23.67 3.15 -12.38
N ALA A 169 23.91 2.19 -11.47
CA ALA A 169 24.91 1.13 -11.65
C ALA A 169 24.39 -0.31 -11.86
N ILE A 170 23.08 -0.56 -11.99
CA ILE A 170 22.59 -1.93 -12.27
C ILE A 170 21.92 -1.94 -13.65
N ALA A 171 22.75 -2.26 -14.65
CA ALA A 171 22.36 -2.65 -16.00
C ALA A 171 21.83 -4.08 -16.01
#